data_AF-A0A3D1GE04-F1
#
_entry.id   AF-A0A3D1GE04-F1
#
_cell.length_a   1.000
_cell.length_b   1.000
_cell.length_c   1.000
_cell.angle_alpha   90.00
_cell.angle_beta   90.00
_cell.angle_gamma   90.00
#
_symmetry.space_group_name_H-M   'P 1'
#
loop_
_entity.id
_entity.type
_entity.pdbx_description
1 polymer ?
#
loop_
_entity_poly.entity_id
_entity_poly.type
_entity_poly.pdbx_seq_one_letter_code
_entity_poly.pdbx_strand_id
1 'polypeptide(L)'
;MDISKLQNNINTQVNTTNKSAPDQIQDAAAVNKTQQTKATEYDKVTLNSARQSEKQFAKTELDKLNKASFNKLQDYKSKLNAYEAAKEQSPEAAANTEIGQMLNNPDVWAKMAEKIAE
;
A
#
# COMPACT_ATOMS: atom_id res chain seq x y z
N MET A 1 -10.68 22.06 -0.11
CA MET A 1 -11.06 21.16 -1.22
C MET A 1 -11.52 19.86 -0.59
N ASP A 2 -12.78 19.46 -0.78
CA ASP A 2 -13.44 18.39 -0.04
C ASP A 2 -13.40 17.09 -0.86
N ILE A 3 -12.78 16.04 -0.31
CA ILE A 3 -12.40 14.80 -0.99
C ILE A 3 -13.63 13.88 -1.21
N SER A 4 -14.73 14.19 -0.54
CA SER A 4 -16.01 13.46 -0.58
C SER A 4 -16.74 13.52 -1.93
N LYS A 5 -16.26 14.33 -2.89
CA LYS A 5 -16.89 14.52 -4.21
C LYS A 5 -16.22 13.75 -5.37
N LEU A 6 -15.22 12.90 -5.09
CA LEU A 6 -14.59 12.08 -6.11
C LEU A 6 -15.47 10.85 -6.41
N GLN A 7 -16.34 10.96 -7.43
CA GLN A 7 -17.11 9.83 -7.95
C GLN A 7 -16.16 8.81 -8.61
N ASN A 8 -16.05 7.64 -8.00
CA ASN A 8 -15.19 6.55 -8.45
C ASN A 8 -15.89 5.71 -9.52
N ASN A 9 -15.89 6.18 -10.78
CA ASN A 9 -16.42 5.43 -11.92
C ASN A 9 -15.35 4.47 -12.46
N ILE A 10 -15.11 3.35 -11.76
CA ILE A 10 -14.31 2.25 -12.31
C ILE A 10 -15.24 1.45 -13.25
N ASN A 11 -15.25 1.84 -14.52
CA ASN A 11 -15.93 1.13 -15.58
C ASN A 11 -15.02 0.02 -16.12
N THR A 12 -15.01 -1.15 -15.49
CA THR A 12 -14.34 -2.35 -16.03
C THR A 12 -15.18 -2.95 -17.16
N GLN A 13 -15.06 -2.38 -18.35
CA GLN A 13 -15.53 -2.98 -19.59
C GLN A 13 -14.40 -3.86 -20.15
N VAL A 14 -14.38 -5.14 -19.75
CA VAL A 14 -13.46 -6.14 -20.32
C VAL A 14 -14.16 -6.80 -21.50
N ASN A 15 -13.54 -6.69 -22.68
CA ASN A 15 -14.01 -7.11 -24.00
C ASN A 15 -14.97 -8.31 -24.02
N THR A 16 -16.17 -8.06 -24.54
CA THR A 16 -16.98 -9.04 -25.25
C THR A 16 -16.23 -9.52 -26.49
N THR A 17 -15.87 -10.79 -26.53
CA THR A 17 -15.83 -11.54 -27.81
C THR A 17 -16.90 -12.61 -27.75
N ASN A 18 -18.10 -12.20 -28.17
CA ASN A 18 -19.10 -13.11 -28.69
C ASN A 18 -18.49 -13.87 -29.87
N LYS A 19 -18.39 -15.19 -29.76
CA LYS A 19 -18.56 -16.05 -30.93
C LYS A 19 -19.54 -17.15 -30.56
N SER A 20 -20.78 -16.90 -30.95
CA SER A 20 -21.94 -17.77 -30.89
C SER A 20 -21.70 -19.06 -31.68
N ALA A 21 -22.03 -20.22 -31.08
CA ALA A 21 -22.89 -21.25 -31.66
C ALA A 21 -22.93 -22.49 -30.73
N PRO A 22 -24.12 -22.95 -30.30
CA PRO A 22 -24.30 -24.23 -29.65
C PRO A 22 -24.64 -25.28 -30.72
N ASP A 23 -23.90 -26.38 -30.81
CA ASP A 23 -24.47 -27.60 -31.39
C ASP A 23 -23.64 -28.86 -31.15
N GLN A 24 -24.39 -29.94 -30.93
CA GLN A 24 -24.05 -31.37 -31.04
C GLN A 24 -23.48 -32.10 -29.81
N ILE A 25 -24.44 -32.61 -29.04
CA ILE A 25 -24.42 -33.94 -28.43
C ILE A 25 -24.31 -35.00 -29.54
N GLN A 26 -23.34 -35.92 -29.47
CA GLN A 26 -23.57 -37.35 -29.70
C GLN A 26 -22.39 -38.23 -29.26
N ASP A 27 -22.78 -39.31 -28.58
CA ASP A 27 -21.98 -40.33 -27.92
C ASP A 27 -21.00 -41.12 -28.81
N ALA A 28 -20.05 -41.73 -28.11
CA ALA A 28 -19.61 -43.12 -28.25
C ALA A 28 -18.12 -43.33 -28.62
N ALA A 29 -17.31 -43.59 -27.59
CA ALA A 29 -16.34 -44.69 -27.60
C ALA A 29 -15.91 -44.98 -26.15
N ALA A 30 -16.66 -45.85 -25.48
CA ALA A 30 -16.23 -46.47 -24.24
C ALA A 30 -15.05 -47.42 -24.51
N VAL A 31 -13.87 -47.16 -23.94
CA VAL A 31 -12.93 -48.23 -23.59
C VAL A 31 -12.15 -47.84 -22.33
N ASN A 32 -12.09 -48.79 -21.40
CA ASN A 32 -11.25 -48.87 -20.20
C ASN A 32 -11.75 -48.20 -18.91
N LYS A 33 -12.74 -48.87 -18.31
CA LYS A 33 -12.73 -49.16 -16.86
C LYS A 33 -11.33 -49.66 -16.46
N THR A 34 -10.55 -48.82 -15.81
CA THR A 34 -9.52 -49.27 -14.88
C THR A 34 -9.83 -48.69 -13.52
N GLN A 35 -10.44 -49.57 -12.72
CA GLN A 35 -10.25 -49.73 -11.28
C GLN A 35 -10.22 -48.47 -10.42
N GLN A 36 -11.30 -48.35 -9.63
CA GLN A 36 -11.28 -47.77 -8.30
C GLN A 36 -10.02 -48.19 -7.54
N THR A 37 -9.05 -47.29 -7.45
CA THR A 37 -8.21 -47.18 -6.26
C THR A 37 -8.57 -45.85 -5.64
N LYS A 38 -9.15 -45.91 -4.43
CA LYS A 38 -9.41 -44.78 -3.55
C LYS A 38 -8.17 -43.89 -3.52
N ALA A 39 -8.16 -42.85 -4.36
CA ALA A 39 -7.14 -41.83 -4.30
C ALA A 39 -7.43 -41.06 -3.02
N THR A 40 -6.53 -41.25 -2.06
CA THR A 40 -6.35 -40.46 -0.85
C THR A 40 -6.89 -39.05 -1.08
N GLU A 41 -7.90 -38.64 -0.32
CA GLU A 41 -8.31 -37.25 -0.21
C GLU A 41 -7.13 -36.49 0.39
N TYR A 42 -6.17 -36.12 -0.47
CA TYR A 42 -5.20 -35.09 -0.14
C TYR A 42 -6.03 -33.83 0.09
N ASP A 43 -6.09 -33.44 1.35
CA ASP A 43 -6.62 -32.17 1.83
C ASP A 43 -6.18 -31.05 0.88
N LYS A 44 -7.07 -30.68 -0.05
CA LYS A 44 -6.79 -29.63 -1.03
C LYS A 44 -6.94 -28.32 -0.30
N VAL A 45 -5.86 -27.89 0.36
CA VAL A 45 -5.77 -26.54 0.89
C VAL A 45 -6.00 -25.58 -0.29
N THR A 46 -7.15 -24.92 -0.28
CA THR A 46 -7.64 -24.13 -1.40
C THR A 46 -6.66 -22.98 -1.63
N LEU A 47 -5.92 -22.97 -2.75
CA LEU A 47 -4.97 -21.90 -3.10
C LEU A 47 -5.56 -20.48 -3.09
N ASN A 48 -6.89 -20.36 -3.16
CA ASN A 48 -7.59 -19.09 -3.01
C ASN A 48 -7.50 -18.51 -1.60
N SER A 49 -7.50 -19.33 -0.52
CA SER A 49 -7.41 -18.81 0.85
C SER A 49 -6.01 -18.27 1.15
N ALA A 50 -4.96 -18.94 0.66
CA ALA A 50 -3.57 -18.49 0.78
C ALA A 50 -3.31 -17.14 0.07
N ARG A 51 -3.89 -16.93 -1.13
CA ARG A 51 -3.79 -15.65 -1.84
C ARG A 51 -4.53 -14.50 -1.13
N GLN A 52 -5.67 -14.80 -0.48
CA GLN A 52 -6.39 -13.80 0.32
C GLN A 52 -5.60 -13.43 1.59
N SER A 53 -4.95 -14.39 2.25
CA SER A 53 -4.11 -14.12 3.42
C SER A 53 -2.87 -13.30 3.07
N GLU A 54 -2.21 -13.59 1.95
CA GLU A 54 -1.07 -12.78 1.47
C GLU A 54 -1.48 -11.35 1.13
N LYS A 55 -2.63 -11.17 0.44
CA LYS A 55 -3.17 -9.84 0.15
C LYS A 55 -3.50 -9.06 1.42
N GLN A 56 -4.09 -9.72 2.42
CA GLN A 56 -4.41 -9.09 3.70
C GLN A 56 -3.16 -8.72 4.50
N PHE A 57 -2.13 -9.56 4.46
CA PHE A 57 -0.82 -9.27 5.05
C PHE A 57 -0.17 -8.06 4.36
N ALA A 58 -0.08 -8.06 3.03
CA ALA A 58 0.49 -6.96 2.27
C ALA A 58 -0.23 -5.64 2.53
N LYS A 59 -1.57 -5.65 2.58
CA LYS A 59 -2.37 -4.47 2.95
C LYS A 59 -2.02 -3.98 4.36
N THR A 60 -1.94 -4.89 5.32
CA THR A 60 -1.63 -4.55 6.72
C THR A 60 -0.23 -3.93 6.86
N GLU A 61 0.77 -4.50 6.19
CA GLU A 61 2.13 -3.93 6.22
C GLU A 61 2.22 -2.58 5.50
N LEU A 62 1.50 -2.41 4.39
CA LEU A 62 1.40 -1.11 3.73
C LEU A 62 0.73 -0.06 4.65
N ASP A 63 -0.35 -0.43 5.34
CA ASP A 63 -1.04 0.45 6.28
C ASP A 63 -0.15 0.83 7.46
N LYS A 64 0.67 -0.11 7.97
CA LYS A 64 1.68 0.18 9.00
C LYS A 64 2.73 1.16 8.50
N LEU A 65 3.26 0.96 7.29
CA LEU A 65 4.25 1.86 6.68
C LEU A 65 3.67 3.28 6.49
N ASN A 66 2.43 3.36 6.01
CA ASN A 66 1.72 4.63 5.83
C ASN A 66 1.50 5.34 7.16
N LYS A 67 1.08 4.60 8.20
CA LYS A 67 0.90 5.15 9.55
C LYS A 67 2.21 5.66 10.14
N ALA A 68 3.31 4.93 9.98
CA ALA A 68 4.62 5.36 10.45
C ALA A 68 5.07 6.65 9.76
N SER A 69 4.88 6.75 8.44
CA SER A 69 5.19 7.95 7.67
C SER A 69 4.32 9.14 8.09
N PHE A 70 3.02 8.90 8.30
CA PHE A 70 2.09 9.94 8.75
C PHE A 70 2.43 10.45 10.15
N ASN A 71 2.77 9.56 11.08
CA ASN A 71 3.19 9.95 12.43
C ASN A 71 4.44 10.83 12.40
N LYS A 72 5.44 10.48 11.57
CA LYS A 72 6.62 11.33 11.38
C LYS A 72 6.24 12.72 10.87
N LEU A 73 5.34 12.81 9.90
CA LEU A 73 4.87 14.09 9.38
C LEU A 73 4.14 14.91 10.46
N GLN A 74 3.31 14.26 11.26
CA GLN A 74 2.61 14.89 12.38
C GLN A 74 3.58 15.43 13.43
N ASP A 75 4.61 14.65 13.77
CA ASP A 75 5.66 15.05 14.71
C ASP A 75 6.42 16.26 14.18
N TYR A 76 6.85 16.25 12.91
CA TYR A 76 7.53 17.39 12.30
C TYR A 76 6.65 18.65 12.23
N LYS A 77 5.35 18.48 11.95
CA LYS A 77 4.40 19.60 12.00
C LYS A 77 4.33 20.21 13.40
N SER A 78 4.30 19.39 14.44
CA SER A 78 4.30 19.87 15.83
C SER A 78 5.57 20.65 16.16
N LYS A 79 6.73 20.14 15.72
CA LYS A 79 8.03 20.81 15.93
C LYS A 79 8.12 22.14 15.20
N LEU A 80 7.59 22.22 13.97
CA LEU A 80 7.51 23.48 13.21
C LEU A 80 6.61 24.51 13.89
N ASN A 81 5.42 24.10 14.33
CA ASN A 81 4.52 25.00 15.05
C ASN A 81 5.17 25.55 16.34
N ALA A 82 5.93 24.72 17.06
CA ALA A 82 6.67 25.16 18.24
C ALA A 82 7.75 26.19 17.90
N TYR A 83 8.47 26.01 16.79
CA TYR A 83 9.45 26.98 16.30
C TYR A 83 8.79 28.29 15.88
N GLU A 84 7.69 28.25 15.14
CA GLU A 84 6.96 29.45 14.71
C GLU A 84 6.43 30.24 15.92
N ALA A 85 5.80 29.56 16.88
CA ALA A 85 5.34 30.19 18.11
C ALA A 85 6.49 30.78 18.95
N ALA A 86 7.63 30.10 19.04
CA ALA A 86 8.80 30.60 19.75
C ALA A 86 9.46 31.80 19.04
N LYS A 87 9.44 31.79 17.70
CA LYS A 87 9.94 32.90 16.87
C LYS A 87 9.12 34.17 17.06
N GLU A 88 7.82 34.07 17.32
CA GLU A 88 6.99 35.22 17.68
C GLU A 88 7.38 35.83 19.03
N GLN A 89 7.96 35.03 19.95
CA GLN A 89 8.43 35.51 21.25
C GLN A 89 9.81 36.16 21.16
N SER A 90 10.82 35.43 20.67
CA SER A 90 12.15 35.99 20.42
C SER A 90 13.02 35.10 19.52
N PRO A 91 14.08 35.67 18.92
CA PRO A 91 15.08 34.88 18.18
C PRO A 91 15.78 33.82 19.05
N GLU A 92 16.11 34.12 20.31
CA GLU A 92 16.72 33.13 21.21
C GLU A 92 15.75 31.99 21.55
N ALA A 93 14.46 32.31 21.75
CA ALA A 93 13.44 31.30 22.01
C ALA A 93 13.30 30.33 20.82
N ALA A 94 13.29 30.85 19.59
CA ALA A 94 13.30 30.04 18.38
C ALA A 94 14.54 29.15 18.28
N ALA A 95 15.73 29.68 18.57
CA ALA A 95 16.99 28.95 18.53
C ALA A 95 17.05 27.77 19.52
N ASN A 96 16.32 27.85 20.63
CA ASN A 96 16.26 26.80 21.65
C ASN A 96 15.30 25.66 21.31
N THR A 97 14.43 25.82 20.31
CA THR A 97 13.56 24.74 19.86
C THR A 97 14.33 23.68 19.08
N GLU A 98 13.77 22.48 18.91
CA GLU A 98 14.43 21.39 18.18
C GLU A 98 14.75 21.78 16.72
N ILE A 99 13.81 22.46 16.03
CA ILE A 99 14.05 22.97 14.67
C ILE A 99 15.12 24.07 14.69
N GLY A 100 15.10 24.97 15.67
CA GLY A 100 16.13 26.00 15.82
C GLY A 100 17.53 25.42 16.01
N GLN A 101 17.65 24.36 16.81
CA GLN A 101 18.91 23.64 17.00
C GLN A 101 19.36 22.94 15.72
N MET A 102 18.45 22.33 14.96
CA MET A 102 18.77 21.73 13.66
C MET A 102 19.24 22.77 12.65
N LEU A 103 18.59 23.95 12.60
CA LEU A 103 18.96 25.05 11.71
C LEU A 103 20.31 25.69 12.09
N ASN A 104 20.72 25.60 13.35
CA ASN A 104 22.02 26.10 13.81
C ASN A 104 23.12 25.03 13.76
N ASN A 105 22.81 23.80 13.34
CA ASN A 105 23.78 22.71 13.28
C ASN A 105 24.48 22.65 11.90
N PRO A 106 25.80 22.90 11.82
CA PRO A 106 26.56 22.86 10.56
C PRO A 106 26.51 21.49 9.86
N ASP A 107 26.45 20.39 10.61
CA ASP A 107 26.41 19.04 10.04
C ASP A 107 25.11 18.78 9.27
N VAL A 108 24.01 19.39 9.71
CA VAL A 108 22.71 19.31 9.04
C VAL A 108 22.79 20.05 7.70
N TRP A 109 23.43 21.22 7.66
CA TRP A 109 23.66 21.96 6.41
C TRP A 109 24.59 21.22 5.45
N ALA A 110 25.65 20.59 5.95
CA ALA A 110 26.55 19.79 5.13
C ALA A 110 25.80 18.64 4.43
N LYS A 111 24.97 17.91 5.17
CA LYS A 111 24.14 16.83 4.62
C LYS A 111 23.09 17.33 3.62
N MET A 112 22.48 18.49 3.88
CA MET A 112 21.54 19.09 2.92
C MET A 112 22.25 19.51 1.64
N ALA A 113 23.44 20.10 1.74
CA ALA A 113 24.24 20.48 0.59
C ALA A 113 24.65 19.26 -0.26
N GLU A 114 25.07 18.17 0.38
CA GLU A 114 25.36 16.90 -0.29
C GLU A 114 24.14 16.38 -1.07
N LYS A 115 22.95 16.40 -0.46
CA LYS A 115 21.70 15.95 -1.10
C LYS A 115 21.18 16.85 -2.22
N ILE A 116 21.59 18.12 -2.27
CA ILE A 116 21.25 19.05 -3.35
C ILE A 116 22.21 18.92 -4.53
N ALA A 117 23.45 18.53 -4.26
CA ALA A 117 24.49 18.37 -5.28
C ALA A 117 24.42 17.01 -6.03
N GLU A 118 23.68 16.04 -5.50
CA GLU A 118 23.27 14.79 -6.16
C GLU A 118 22.13 15.00 -7.17
#